data_AF-A0A7K0DPJ4-F1
#
_entry.id   AF-A0A7K0DPJ4-F1
#
_cell.length_a   1.000
_cell.length_b   1.000
_cell.length_c   1.000
_cell.angle_alpha   90.00
_cell.angle_beta   90.00
_cell.angle_gamma   90.00
#
_symmetry.space_group_name_H-M   'P 1'
#
loop_
_entity.id
_entity.type
_entity.pdbx_description
1 polymer ?
#
loop_
_entity_poly.entity_id
_entity_poly.type
_entity_poly.pdbx_seq_one_letter_code
_entity_poly.pdbx_strand_id
1 'polypeptide(L)'
;MIIELFASGLLAADISAILKITGPELTAEIRSIIKKYRNADSKIPQLSPKEREVFRLYAYGQGAKGIAQSLGITNNTVWTHIKKVKYKYERVGRPCNTRSEMRQNAIADGIIPEP
;
A
#
# COMPACT_ATOMS: atom_id res chain seq x y z
N MET A 1 -7.63 -9.76 22.03
CA MET A 1 -6.64 -10.33 22.97
C MET A 1 -5.47 -9.37 23.25
N ILE A 2 -4.38 -9.29 22.47
CA ILE A 2 -3.22 -8.43 22.83
C ILE A 2 -3.58 -6.94 22.93
N ILE A 3 -4.34 -6.40 21.96
CA ILE A 3 -4.75 -4.99 21.95
C ILE A 3 -5.60 -4.65 23.18
N GLU A 4 -6.51 -5.54 23.58
CA GLU A 4 -7.39 -5.35 24.74
C GLU A 4 -6.60 -5.34 26.04
N LEU A 5 -5.57 -6.19 26.16
CA LEU A 5 -4.68 -6.22 27.33
C LEU A 5 -3.86 -4.93 27.47
N PHE A 6 -3.39 -4.35 26.36
CA PHE A 6 -2.77 -3.02 26.40
C PHE A 6 -3.80 -1.93 26.72
N ALA A 7 -5.02 -2.02 26.18
CA ALA A 7 -6.10 -1.05 26.45
C ALA A 7 -6.56 -1.07 27.91
N SER A 8 -6.40 -2.19 28.63
CA SER A 8 -6.63 -2.25 30.07
C SER A 8 -5.47 -1.69 30.90
N GLY A 9 -4.44 -1.11 30.27
CA GLY A 9 -3.33 -0.42 30.94
C GLY A 9 -2.17 -1.31 31.37
N LEU A 10 -2.13 -2.58 30.94
CA LEU A 10 -1.04 -3.49 31.28
C LEU A 10 0.24 -3.14 30.52
N LEU A 11 1.39 -3.33 31.17
CA LEU A 11 2.69 -3.15 30.53
C LEU A 11 3.08 -4.39 29.73
N ALA A 12 4.01 -4.22 28.78
CA ALA A 12 4.46 -5.31 27.91
C ALA A 12 5.02 -6.52 28.68
N ALA A 13 5.67 -6.28 29.83
CA ALA A 13 6.17 -7.35 30.68
C ALA A 13 5.03 -8.21 31.25
N ASP A 14 3.99 -7.57 31.79
CA ASP A 14 2.82 -8.26 32.36
C ASP A 14 2.05 -9.03 31.28
N ILE A 15 1.89 -8.42 30.09
CA ILE A 15 1.22 -9.05 28.95
C ILE A 15 1.99 -10.28 28.49
N SER A 16 3.32 -10.21 28.40
CA SER A 16 4.15 -11.36 28.01
C SER A 16 4.03 -12.51 29.02
N ALA A 17 3.98 -12.19 30.32
CA ALA A 17 3.77 -13.17 31.38
C ALA A 17 2.36 -13.80 31.34
N ILE A 18 1.31 -12.99 31.17
CA ILE A 18 -0.10 -13.46 31.07
C ILE A 18 -0.27 -14.41 29.88
N LEU A 19 0.31 -14.04 28.74
CA LEU A 19 0.24 -14.81 27.51
C LEU A 19 1.22 -15.99 27.47
N LYS A 20 2.10 -16.12 28.48
CA LYS A 20 3.15 -17.13 28.57
C LYS A 20 4.06 -17.15 27.34
N ILE A 21 4.39 -15.96 26.83
CA ILE A 21 5.31 -15.76 25.70
C ILE A 21 6.48 -14.89 26.12
N THR A 22 7.57 -14.95 25.36
CA THR A 22 8.75 -14.10 25.62
C THR A 22 8.53 -12.66 25.12
N GLY A 23 9.31 -11.71 25.65
CA GLY A 23 9.29 -10.31 25.18
C GLY A 23 9.54 -10.16 23.66
N PRO A 24 10.51 -10.87 23.07
CA PRO A 24 10.70 -10.89 21.62
C PRO A 24 9.51 -11.44 20.83
N GLU A 25 8.86 -12.50 21.29
CA GLU A 25 7.66 -13.06 20.66
C GLU A 25 6.49 -12.08 20.73
N LEU A 26 6.28 -11.44 21.88
CA LEU A 26 5.29 -10.38 22.04
C LEU A 26 5.56 -9.22 21.06
N THR A 27 6.83 -8.83 20.89
CA THR A 27 7.24 -7.79 19.95
C THR A 27 6.93 -8.19 18.50
N ALA A 28 7.17 -9.45 18.13
CA ALA A 28 6.86 -9.98 16.81
C ALA A 28 5.34 -9.98 16.54
N GLU A 29 4.54 -10.39 17.52
CA GLU A 29 3.08 -10.35 17.44
C GLU A 29 2.55 -8.93 17.30
N ILE A 30 3.02 -7.98 18.12
CA ILE A 30 2.67 -6.57 18.02
C ILE A 30 3.02 -6.03 16.63
N ARG A 31 4.20 -6.35 16.10
CA ARG A 31 4.60 -5.94 14.74
C ARG A 31 3.66 -6.51 13.67
N SER A 32 3.28 -7.77 13.80
CA SER A 32 2.33 -8.44 12.90
C SER A 32 0.96 -7.76 12.94
N ILE A 33 0.45 -7.49 14.15
CA ILE A 33 -0.79 -6.76 14.42
C ILE A 33 -0.74 -5.37 13.76
N ILE A 34 0.27 -4.57 14.06
CA ILE A 34 0.43 -3.22 13.47
C ILE A 34 0.45 -3.31 11.94
N LYS A 35 1.18 -4.26 11.36
CA LYS A 35 1.21 -4.47 9.90
C LYS A 35 -0.18 -4.81 9.36
N LYS A 36 -0.95 -5.65 10.05
CA LYS A 36 -2.30 -6.06 9.67
C LYS A 36 -3.27 -4.88 9.68
N TYR A 37 -3.29 -4.08 10.75
CA TYR A 37 -4.17 -2.92 10.87
C TYR A 37 -3.76 -1.76 9.98
N ARG A 38 -2.45 -1.51 9.82
CA ARG A 38 -1.94 -0.55 8.82
C ARG A 38 -2.46 -0.90 7.41
N ASN A 39 -2.55 -2.18 7.06
CA ASN A 39 -3.09 -2.58 5.76
C ASN A 39 -4.61 -2.50 5.66
N ALA A 40 -5.34 -2.55 6.78
CA ALA A 40 -6.79 -2.49 6.82
C ALA A 40 -7.32 -1.04 6.71
N ASP A 41 -6.64 -0.09 7.35
CA ASP A 41 -7.03 1.34 7.35
C ASP A 41 -6.24 2.20 6.36
N SER A 42 -5.15 1.69 5.78
CA SER A 42 -4.40 2.45 4.79
C SER A 42 -5.22 2.57 3.51
N LYS A 43 -5.72 3.77 3.26
CA LYS A 43 -6.28 4.18 1.96
C LYS A 43 -5.22 4.18 0.84
N ILE A 44 -3.99 3.75 1.10
CA ILE A 44 -2.93 3.59 0.10
C ILE A 44 -2.93 2.14 -0.39
N PRO A 45 -3.15 1.89 -1.69
CA PRO A 45 -3.19 0.54 -2.23
C PRO A 45 -1.80 -0.09 -2.29
N GLN A 46 -1.74 -1.40 -2.08
CA GLN A 46 -0.50 -2.17 -2.25
C GLN A 46 -0.23 -2.48 -3.72
N LEU A 47 0.54 -1.63 -4.38
CA LEU A 47 1.02 -1.84 -5.74
C LEU A 47 2.28 -2.70 -5.73
N SER A 48 2.39 -3.65 -6.68
CA SER A 48 3.67 -4.33 -6.93
C SER A 48 4.70 -3.33 -7.46
N PRO A 49 6.01 -3.65 -7.41
CA PRO A 49 7.04 -2.74 -7.93
C PRO A 49 6.78 -2.30 -9.38
N LYS A 50 6.35 -3.22 -10.26
CA LYS A 50 6.04 -2.90 -11.66
C LYS A 50 4.73 -2.14 -11.85
N GLU A 51 3.70 -2.44 -11.06
CA GLU A 51 2.48 -1.63 -11.06
C GLU A 51 2.77 -0.19 -10.63
N ARG A 52 3.56 -0.01 -9.56
CA ARG A 52 3.96 1.32 -9.06
C ARG A 52 4.77 2.08 -10.11
N GLU A 53 5.71 1.42 -10.78
CA GLU A 53 6.54 2.05 -11.79
C GLU A 53 5.74 2.49 -13.04
N VAL A 54 4.85 1.62 -13.55
CA VAL A 54 3.92 1.96 -14.64
C VAL A 54 3.00 3.11 -14.21
N PHE A 55 2.43 3.02 -13.00
CA PHE A 55 1.53 4.04 -12.49
C PHE A 55 2.20 5.40 -12.34
N ARG A 56 3.43 5.42 -11.81
CA ARG A 56 4.25 6.63 -11.68
C ARG A 56 4.43 7.34 -13.02
N LEU A 57 4.91 6.62 -14.05
CA LEU A 57 5.15 7.20 -15.37
C LEU A 57 3.84 7.68 -16.02
N TYR A 58 2.77 6.90 -15.88
CA TYR A 58 1.47 7.26 -16.45
C TYR A 58 0.85 8.48 -15.77
N ALA A 59 0.92 8.57 -14.44
CA ALA A 59 0.47 9.71 -13.65
C ALA A 59 1.31 10.98 -13.91
N TYR A 60 2.59 10.80 -14.26
CA TYR A 60 3.47 11.87 -14.73
C TYR A 60 3.16 12.35 -16.16
N GLY A 61 2.20 11.71 -16.85
CA GLY A 61 1.74 12.11 -18.18
C GLY A 61 2.32 11.31 -19.34
N GLN A 62 3.19 10.32 -19.08
CA GLN A 62 3.76 9.50 -20.15
C GLN A 62 2.67 8.60 -20.80
N GLY A 63 2.66 8.54 -22.13
CA GLY A 63 1.77 7.67 -22.89
C GLY A 63 2.15 6.19 -22.77
N ALA A 64 1.17 5.29 -22.89
CA ALA A 64 1.38 3.85 -22.71
C ALA A 64 2.47 3.26 -23.64
N LYS A 65 2.55 3.70 -24.90
CA LYS A 65 3.63 3.30 -25.83
C LYS A 65 5.01 3.72 -25.34
N GLY A 66 5.15 4.96 -24.84
CA GLY A 66 6.41 5.44 -24.28
C GLY A 66 6.79 4.67 -23.02
N ILE A 67 5.83 4.38 -22.13
CA ILE A 67 6.06 3.55 -20.94
C ILE A 67 6.52 2.15 -21.32
N ALA A 68 5.89 1.55 -22.33
CA ALA A 68 6.25 0.23 -22.85
C ALA A 68 7.72 0.20 -23.28
N GLN A 69 8.17 1.22 -24.01
CA GLN A 69 9.56 1.39 -24.42
C GLN A 69 10.50 1.60 -23.21
N SER A 70 10.16 2.51 -22.29
CA SER A 70 11.00 2.80 -21.10
C SER A 70 11.19 1.60 -20.20
N LEU A 71 10.20 0.71 -20.11
CA LEU A 71 10.22 -0.44 -19.20
C LEU A 71 10.52 -1.78 -19.89
N GLY A 72 10.71 -1.80 -21.21
CA GLY A 72 10.97 -3.03 -21.97
C GLY A 72 9.80 -4.03 -21.95
N ILE A 73 8.55 -3.54 -21.92
CA ILE A 73 7.34 -4.38 -21.88
C ILE A 73 6.42 -4.04 -23.07
N THR A 74 5.38 -4.85 -23.30
CA THR A 74 4.41 -4.55 -24.37
C THR A 74 3.42 -3.46 -23.95
N ASN A 75 2.86 -2.74 -24.93
CA ASN A 75 1.80 -1.77 -24.71
C ASN A 75 0.56 -2.42 -24.02
N ASN A 76 0.25 -3.67 -24.34
CA ASN A 76 -0.83 -4.41 -23.68
C ASN A 76 -0.51 -4.72 -22.21
N THR A 77 0.75 -5.02 -21.89
CA THR A 77 1.22 -5.23 -20.51
C THR A 77 1.08 -3.95 -19.68
N VAL A 78 1.37 -2.78 -20.27
CA VAL A 78 1.15 -1.48 -19.61
C VAL A 78 -0.32 -1.32 -19.22
N TRP A 79 -1.26 -1.51 -20.16
CA TRP A 79 -2.70 -1.41 -19.88
C TRP A 79 -3.17 -2.43 -18.85
N THR A 80 -2.61 -3.64 -18.86
CA THR A 80 -2.87 -4.66 -17.85
C THR A 80 -2.47 -4.16 -16.46
N HIS A 81 -1.30 -3.55 -16.31
CA HIS A 81 -0.87 -2.96 -15.04
C HIS A 81 -1.78 -1.79 -14.63
N ILE A 82 -2.14 -0.89 -15.55
CA ILE A 82 -3.06 0.22 -15.25
C ILE A 82 -4.43 -0.30 -14.76
N LYS A 83 -4.98 -1.35 -15.38
CA LYS A 83 -6.23 -1.98 -14.94
C LYS A 83 -6.11 -2.55 -13.52
N LYS A 84 -5.01 -3.22 -13.20
CA LYS A 84 -4.74 -3.74 -11.84
C LYS A 84 -4.60 -2.62 -10.82
N VAL A 85 -3.94 -1.52 -11.18
CA VAL A 85 -3.80 -0.33 -10.33
C VAL A 85 -5.18 0.26 -10.02
N LYS A 86 -6.02 0.50 -11.05
CA LYS A 86 -7.40 0.97 -10.86
C LYS A 86 -8.19 0.12 -9.87
N TYR A 87 -8.17 -1.20 -10.09
CA TYR A 87 -8.83 -2.16 -9.21
C TYR A 87 -8.33 -2.07 -7.75
N LYS A 88 -7.01 -1.94 -7.53
CA LYS A 88 -6.44 -1.83 -6.19
C LYS A 88 -6.80 -0.52 -5.50
N TYR A 89 -6.83 0.59 -6.23
CA TYR A 89 -7.25 1.90 -5.75
C TYR A 89 -8.74 1.92 -5.38
N GLU A 90 -9.59 1.30 -6.19
CA GLU A 90 -11.01 1.14 -5.90
C GLU A 90 -11.27 0.33 -4.63
N ARG A 91 -10.51 -0.75 -4.40
CA ARG A 91 -10.61 -1.57 -3.18
C ARG A 91 -10.27 -0.84 -1.88
N VAL A 92 -9.50 0.24 -1.95
CA VAL A 92 -9.18 1.10 -0.80
C VAL A 92 -10.04 2.37 -0.75
N GLY A 93 -11.11 2.43 -1.56
CA GLY A 93 -12.07 3.54 -1.56
C GLY A 93 -11.56 4.82 -2.20
N ARG A 94 -10.53 4.75 -3.05
CA ARG A 94 -9.94 5.90 -3.75
C ARG A 94 -9.85 5.62 -5.25
N PRO A 95 -10.96 5.68 -6.00
CA PRO A 95 -10.96 5.35 -7.42
C PRO A 95 -10.00 6.26 -8.22
N CYS A 96 -9.45 5.71 -9.32
CA CYS A 96 -8.56 6.42 -10.22
C CYS A 96 -8.91 6.12 -11.69
N ASN A 97 -10.16 6.41 -12.06
CA ASN A 97 -10.73 6.12 -13.35
C ASN A 97 -10.24 7.07 -14.44
N THR A 98 -9.96 8.32 -14.08
CA THR A 98 -9.44 9.35 -15.00
C THR A 98 -7.93 9.57 -14.82
N ARG A 99 -7.28 10.16 -15.84
CA ARG A 99 -5.87 10.58 -15.73
C ARG A 99 -5.65 11.60 -14.62
N SER A 100 -6.61 12.50 -14.40
CA SER A 100 -6.54 13.51 -13.34
C SER A 100 -6.55 12.85 -11.97
N GLU A 101 -7.47 11.92 -11.72
CA GLU A 101 -7.56 11.17 -10.47
C GLU A 101 -6.32 10.32 -10.22
N MET A 102 -5.76 9.69 -11.26
CA MET A 102 -4.49 8.96 -11.15
C MET A 102 -3.36 9.89 -10.70
N ARG A 103 -3.27 11.09 -11.27
CA ARG A 103 -2.27 12.09 -10.87
C ARG A 103 -2.47 12.53 -9.42
N GLN A 104 -3.68 12.90 -9.04
CA GLN A 104 -4.00 13.32 -7.66
C GLN A 104 -3.67 12.24 -6.64
N ASN A 105 -4.06 10.99 -6.91
CA ASN A 105 -3.73 9.87 -6.02
C ASN A 105 -2.22 9.59 -5.98
N ALA A 106 -1.52 9.66 -7.11
CA ALA A 106 -0.08 9.47 -7.14
C ALA A 106 0.69 10.55 -6.34
N ILE A 107 0.22 11.80 -6.36
CA ILE A 107 0.76 12.90 -5.54
C ILE A 107 0.49 12.63 -4.06
N ALA A 108 -0.77 12.38 -3.70
CA ALA A 108 -1.17 12.13 -2.32
C ALA A 108 -0.45 10.91 -1.69
N ASP A 109 -0.06 9.93 -2.51
CA ASP A 109 0.67 8.74 -2.08
C ASP A 109 2.21 8.89 -2.19
N GLY A 110 2.71 10.07 -2.57
CA GLY A 110 4.14 10.38 -2.70
C GLY A 110 4.85 9.56 -3.80
N ILE A 111 4.12 9.13 -4.83
CA ILE A 111 4.64 8.37 -5.96
C ILE A 111 5.28 9.30 -7.01
N ILE A 112 4.74 10.52 -7.15
CA ILE A 112 5.27 11.61 -7.96
C ILE A 112 5.32 12.89 -7.13
N PRO A 113 6.22 13.85 -7.44
CA PRO A 113 6.28 15.12 -6.74
C PRO A 113 5.03 16.00 -7.01
N GLU A 114 4.74 16.90 -6.08
CA GLU A 114 3.82 18.01 -6.32
C GLU A 114 4.40 18.94 -7.40
N PRO A 115 3.54 19.57 -8.23
CA PRO A 115 3.97 20.53 -9.24
C PRO A 115 4.65 21.77 -8.63
#